data_AF-A0A3D6BV05-F1
#
_entry.id   AF-A0A3D6BV05-F1
#
_cell.length_a   1.000
_cell.length_b   1.000
_cell.length_c   1.000
_cell.angle_alpha   90.00
_cell.angle_beta   90.00
_cell.angle_gamma   90.00
#
_symmetry.space_group_name_H-M   'P 1'
#
loop_
_entity.id
_entity.type
_entity.pdbx_description
1 polymer ?
#
loop_
_entity_poly.entity_id
_entity_poly.type
_entity_poly.pdbx_seq_one_letter_code
_entity_poly.pdbx_strand_id
1 'polypeptide(L)' 'MQNQGIIISSKHKNQLMKEFKTSKQSVLMSLRYVFNSEQAKAIRNRAKELLLQEVEKIENQNQ' A
#
# COMPACT_ATOMS: atom_id res chain seq x y z
N MET A 1 18.72 9.78 -4.11
CA MET A 1 18.19 8.49 -3.62
C MET A 1 16.99 8.13 -4.49
N GLN A 2 17.04 7.03 -5.23
CA GLN A 2 15.87 6.57 -5.99
C GLN A 2 14.76 6.20 -5.01
N ASN A 3 13.55 6.71 -5.24
CA ASN A 3 12.38 6.52 -4.39
C ASN A 3 11.79 5.11 -4.64
N GLN A 4 12.55 4.06 -4.31
CA GLN A 4 12.14 2.68 -4.53
C GLN A 4 11.09 2.30 -3.46
N GLY A 5 9.81 2.42 -3.81
CA GLY A 5 8.71 2.07 -2.90
C GLY A 5 7.36 2.12 -3.58
N ILE A 6 6.37 1.45 -2.99
CA ILE A 6 4.99 1.47 -3.50
C ILE A 6 4.35 2.80 -3.11
N ILE A 7 3.98 3.59 -4.12
CA ILE A 7 3.30 4.88 -3.91
C ILE A 7 1.80 4.66 -4.00
N ILE A 8 1.12 4.95 -2.89
CA ILE A 8 -0.35 4.91 -2.78
C ILE A 8 -0.88 6.20 -2.14
N SER A 9 -2.18 6.44 -2.36
CA SER A 9 -2.90 7.60 -1.81
C SER A 9 -2.88 7.63 -0.27
N SER A 10 -3.13 8.81 0.31
CA SER A 10 -3.25 8.98 1.76
C SER A 10 -4.41 8.16 2.34
N LYS A 11 -5.50 8.01 1.58
CA LYS A 11 -6.66 7.18 1.92
C LYS A 11 -6.26 5.72 2.10
N HIS A 12 -5.53 5.14 1.15
CA HIS A 12 -5.06 3.75 1.23
C HIS A 12 -4.05 3.54 2.37
N LYS A 13 -3.17 4.52 2.65
CA LYS A 13 -2.28 4.46 3.83
C LYS A 13 -3.06 4.38 5.13
N ASN A 14 -4.12 5.18 5.28
CA ASN A 14 -4.97 5.16 6.46
C ASN A 14 -5.78 3.86 6.57
N GLN A 15 -6.17 3.27 5.43
CA GLN A 15 -6.82 1.97 5.40
C GLN A 15 -5.87 0.86 5.89
N LEU A 16 -4.66 0.77 5.33
CA LEU A 16 -3.64 -0.20 5.75
C LEU A 16 -3.29 -0.05 7.24
N MET A 17 -3.19 1.18 7.73
CA MET A 17 -2.95 1.46 9.15
C MET A 17 -4.01 0.80 10.04
N LYS A 18 -5.29 0.90 9.67
CA LYS A 18 -6.41 0.28 10.38
C LYS A 18 -6.42 -1.24 10.24
N GLU A 19 -6.24 -1.75 9.02
CA GLU A 19 -6.24 -3.19 8.72
C GLU A 19 -5.14 -3.94 9.49
N PHE A 20 -3.92 -3.39 9.52
CA PHE A 20 -2.76 -4.01 10.16
C PHE A 20 -2.54 -3.57 11.61
N LYS A 21 -3.47 -2.78 12.18
CA LYS A 21 -3.40 -2.24 13.55
C LYS A 21 -2.01 -1.67 13.89
N THR A 22 -1.44 -0.90 12.98
CA THR A 22 -0.07 -0.37 13.10
C THR A 22 -0.05 1.14 12.88
N SER A 23 1.10 1.80 13.07
CA SER A 23 1.22 3.24 12.86
C SER A 23 1.35 3.59 11.38
N LYS A 24 0.99 4.83 11.01
CA LYS A 24 1.18 5.35 9.65
C LYS A 24 2.66 5.33 9.23
N GLN A 25 3.58 5.57 10.16
CA GLN A 25 5.01 5.47 9.94
C GLN A 25 5.43 4.04 9.60
N SER A 26 4.91 3.04 10.32
CA SER A 26 5.18 1.62 10.05
C SER A 26 4.73 1.21 8.64
N VAL A 27 3.54 1.65 8.23
CA VAL A 27 3.05 1.48 6.85
C VAL A 27 4.00 2.14 5.85
N LEU A 28 4.39 3.41 6.07
CA LEU A 28 5.30 4.14 5.17
C LEU A 28 6.66 3.45 5.04
N MET A 29 7.24 2.97 6.14
CA MET A 29 8.52 2.25 6.13
C MET A 29 8.40 0.92 5.38
N SER A 30 7.29 0.20 5.57
CA SER A 30 6.99 -1.05 4.85
C SER A 30 6.88 -0.81 3.34
N LEU A 31 6.17 0.25 2.92
CA LEU A 31 6.01 0.62 1.51
C LEU A 31 7.34 1.06 0.87
N ARG A 32 8.27 1.59 1.66
CA ARG A 32 9.63 1.99 1.25
C ARG A 32 10.67 0.87 1.35
N TYR A 33 10.24 -0.37 1.62
CA TYR A 33 11.13 -1.53 1.74
C TYR A 33 12.21 -1.39 2.82
N VAL A 34 12.00 -0.53 3.83
CA VAL A 34 12.96 -0.34 4.94
C VAL A 34 13.06 -1.61 5.79
N PHE A 35 11.95 -2.33 5.93
CA PHE A 35 11.86 -3.58 6.68
C PHE A 35 11.32 -4.71 5.80
N ASN A 36 11.80 -5.94 6.04
CA ASN A 36 11.39 -7.13 5.30
C ASN A 36 10.67 -8.19 6.16
N SER A 37 10.03 -7.76 7.25
CA SER A 37 9.22 -8.65 8.08
C SER A 37 8.01 -9.19 7.31
N GLU A 38 7.42 -10.28 7.80
CA GLU A 38 6.19 -10.83 7.23
C GLU A 38 5.04 -9.81 7.22
N GLN A 39 4.93 -8.99 8.27
CA GLN A 39 3.97 -7.89 8.29
C GLN A 39 4.25 -6.85 7.21
N ALA A 40 5.51 -6.47 6.98
CA ALA A 40 5.87 -5.53 5.91
C ALA A 40 5.61 -6.11 4.51
N LYS A 41 5.82 -7.43 4.31
CA LYS A 41 5.43 -8.13 3.07
C LYS A 41 3.91 -8.11 2.87
N ALA A 42 3.15 -8.41 3.93
CA ALA A 42 1.69 -8.39 3.88
C ALA A 42 1.13 -6.99 3.57
N ILE A 43 1.69 -5.93 4.17
CA ILE A 43 1.33 -4.54 3.86
C ILE A 43 1.59 -4.22 2.38
N ARG A 44 2.71 -4.66 1.82
CA ARG A 44 3.05 -4.44 0.40
C ARG A 44 2.09 -5.18 -0.54
N ASN A 45 1.77 -6.45 -0.23
CA ASN A 45 0.81 -7.23 -1.01
C ASN A 45 -0.57 -6.56 -1.00
N ARG A 46 -1.03 -6.13 0.18
CA ARG A 46 -2.30 -5.44 0.30
C ARG A 46 -2.32 -4.09 -0.43
N ALA A 47 -1.21 -3.34 -0.40
CA ALA A 47 -1.09 -2.11 -1.17
C ALA A 47 -1.18 -2.36 -2.69
N LYS A 48 -0.60 -3.46 -3.18
CA LYS A 48 -0.74 -3.89 -4.59
C LYS A 48 -2.19 -4.19 -4.94
N GLU A 49 -2.92 -4.92 -4.09
CA GLU A 49 -4.34 -5.22 -4.30
C GLU A 49 -5.18 -3.94 -4.41
N LEU A 50 -4.97 -2.96 -3.53
CA LEU A 50 -5.70 -1.70 -3.55
C LEU A 50 -5.47 -0.91 -4.85
N LEU A 51 -4.25 -0.93 -5.38
CA LEU A 51 -3.93 -0.30 -6.67
C LEU A 51 -4.63 -1.03 -7.82
N LEU A 52 -4.62 -2.36 -7.82
CA LEU A 52 -5.32 -3.15 -8.85
C LEU A 52 -6.83 -2.90 -8.83
N GLN A 53 -7.43 -2.77 -7.64
CA GLN A 53 -8.84 -2.39 -7.51
C GLN A 53 -9.13 -0.98 -8.04
N GLU A 54 -8.20 -0.04 -7.93
CA GLU A 54 -8.33 1.27 -8.55
C GLU A 54 -8.27 1.17 -10.08
N VAL A 55 -7.35 0.37 -10.62
CA VAL A 55 -7.24 0.11 -12.06
C VAL A 55 -8.52 -0.50 -12.61
N GLU A 56 -9.03 -1.55 -11.96
CA GLU A 56 -10.26 -2.24 -12.36
C GLU A 56 -11.47 -1.28 -12.39
N LYS A 57 -11.57 -0.37 -11.42
CA LYS A 57 -12.62 0.66 -11.42
C LYS A 57 -12.50 1.62 -12.60
N ILE A 58 -11.28 1.97 -13.00
CA ILE A 58 -11.05 2.85 -14.16
C ILE A 58 -11.40 2.11 -15.45
N GLU A 59 -11.01 0.85 -15.60
CA GLU A 59 -11.31 0.03 -16.78
C GLU A 59 -12.83 -0.16 -16.95
N ASN A 60 -13.55 -0.48 -15.88
CA ASN A 60 -15.00 -0.64 -15.88
C ASN A 60 -15.77 0.67 -16.10
N GLN A 61 -15.15 1.84 -15.90
CA GLN A 61 -15.75 3.15 -16.19
C GLN A 61 -15.58 3.59 -17.65
N ASN A 62 -14.66 2.96 -18.38
CA ASN A 62 -14.35 3.28 -19.77
C ASN A 62 -14.97 2.28 -20.77
N GLN A 63 -15.80 1.35 -20.30
CA GLN A 63 -16.61 0.41 -21.10
C GLN A 63 -18.07 0.87 -21.12
#